data_AF-A0A520Z8I3-F1
#
_entry.id   AF-A0A520Z8I3-F1
#
_cell.length_a   1.000
_cell.length_b   1.000
_cell.length_c   1.000
_cell.angle_alpha   90.00
_cell.angle_beta   90.00
_cell.angle_gamma   90.00
#
_symmetry.space_group_name_H-M   'P 1'
#
loop_
_entity.id
_entity.type
_entity.pdbx_description
1 polymer ?
#
loop_
_entity_poly.entity_id
_entity_poly.type
_entity_poly.pdbx_seq_one_letter_code
_entity_poly.pdbx_strand_id
1 'polypeptide(L)'
;MAFSFKFLPVKDLFFSVIPTIGTYIGYVEEISPKFLSNKIIAIGIGLAASIVLAIVFYKQNVKAYKKSLSEILATGYFMNFTGRLGKLIKSKDSIQFTFPDDSKQEFNTTNINIEIGIPNTLKSLVAYSEKIEEDSEILLINEPDRSDPYWVRGIAASEKLTIHEYPRTLFALPSYLKDELSNFKISERKSKRLFDHFNDKIEELRIEHSNQIPASRMNFKRV
;
A
#
# COMPACT_ATOMS: atom_id res chain seq x y z
N MET A 1 13.52 17.90 -7.36
CA MET A 1 13.36 16.43 -7.46
C MET A 1 14.73 15.85 -7.73
N ALA A 2 15.28 15.05 -6.81
CA ALA A 2 16.52 14.33 -7.09
C ALA A 2 16.22 13.28 -8.17
N PHE A 3 16.96 13.32 -9.28
CA PHE A 3 16.83 12.34 -10.35
C PHE A 3 17.44 11.02 -9.85
N SER A 4 16.61 9.99 -9.63
CA SER A 4 17.10 8.68 -9.20
C SER A 4 17.15 7.73 -10.39
N PHE A 5 18.32 7.17 -10.67
CA PHE A 5 18.52 6.15 -11.72
C PHE A 5 17.73 4.86 -11.46
N LYS A 6 17.19 4.65 -10.25
CA LYS A 6 16.39 3.49 -9.88
C LYS A 6 15.12 3.31 -10.71
N PHE A 7 14.55 4.41 -11.21
CA PHE A 7 13.32 4.40 -12.01
C PHE A 7 13.54 4.72 -13.48
N LEU A 8 14.81 4.85 -13.89
CA LEU A 8 15.14 4.92 -15.31
C LEU A 8 14.94 3.53 -15.91
N PRO A 9 14.05 3.38 -16.90
CA PRO A 9 13.84 2.11 -17.55
C PRO A 9 14.97 1.89 -18.53
N VAL A 10 16.12 1.45 -18.04
CA VAL A 10 17.30 1.20 -18.87
C VAL A 10 16.93 0.29 -20.05
N LYS A 11 16.09 -0.72 -19.82
CA LYS A 11 15.54 -1.60 -20.87
C LYS A 11 14.70 -0.83 -21.90
N ASP A 12 13.71 -0.04 -21.50
CA ASP A 12 12.85 0.71 -22.44
C ASP A 12 13.63 1.83 -23.14
N LEU A 13 14.65 2.38 -22.49
CA LEU A 13 15.60 3.33 -23.09
C LEU A 13 16.47 2.63 -24.14
N PHE A 14 16.95 1.41 -23.89
CA PHE A 14 17.62 0.61 -24.91
C PHE A 14 16.67 0.28 -26.07
N PHE A 15 15.41 -0.10 -25.81
CA PHE A 15 14.43 -0.37 -26.87
C PHE A 15 13.97 0.87 -27.65
N SER A 16 14.14 2.10 -27.13
CA SER A 16 13.86 3.33 -27.89
C SER A 16 15.11 3.88 -28.59
N VAL A 17 16.27 3.78 -27.95
CA VAL A 17 17.54 4.29 -28.46
C VAL A 17 18.14 3.37 -29.52
N ILE A 18 18.04 2.03 -29.37
CA ILE A 18 18.59 1.08 -30.35
C ILE A 18 17.93 1.20 -31.73
N PRO A 19 16.58 1.28 -31.87
CA PRO A 19 15.97 1.55 -33.16
C PRO A 19 16.36 2.92 -33.72
N THR A 20 16.56 3.92 -32.85
CA THR A 20 17.02 5.27 -33.25
C THR A 20 18.48 5.24 -33.76
N ILE A 21 19.35 4.44 -33.14
CA ILE A 21 20.73 4.19 -33.61
C ILE A 21 20.71 3.33 -34.89
N GLY A 22 19.85 2.32 -34.99
CA GLY A 22 19.70 1.53 -36.22
C GLY A 22 19.20 2.37 -37.39
N THR A 23 18.29 3.32 -37.13
CA THR A 23 17.85 4.32 -38.11
C THR A 23 19.00 5.26 -38.48
N TYR A 24 19.88 5.62 -37.53
CA TYR A 24 21.08 6.43 -37.76
C TYR A 24 22.12 5.72 -38.65
N ILE A 25 22.37 4.42 -38.42
CA ILE A 25 23.24 3.58 -39.26
C ILE A 25 22.66 3.49 -40.68
N GLY A 26 21.36 3.23 -40.82
CA GLY A 26 20.67 3.25 -42.12
C GLY A 26 20.69 4.61 -42.82
N TYR A 27 20.78 5.73 -42.08
CA TYR A 27 20.93 7.09 -42.64
C TYR A 27 22.37 7.40 -43.12
N VAL A 28 23.40 6.80 -42.49
CA VAL A 28 24.81 6.89 -42.92
C VAL A 28 25.03 6.04 -44.17
N GLU A 29 24.32 4.92 -44.30
CA GLU A 29 24.32 4.02 -45.47
C GLU A 29 23.34 4.45 -46.60
N GLU A 30 22.82 5.68 -46.56
CA GLU A 30 21.94 6.30 -47.58
C GLU A 30 20.53 5.68 -47.79
N ILE A 31 19.99 4.92 -46.82
CA ILE A 31 18.68 4.24 -46.92
C ILE A 31 17.50 5.18 -46.50
N SER A 32 17.72 6.49 -46.43
CA SER A 32 16.78 7.45 -45.79
C SER A 32 15.59 7.89 -46.67
N PRO A 33 14.37 8.04 -46.09
CA PRO A 33 13.25 8.71 -46.76
C PRO A 33 13.54 10.22 -46.98
N LYS A 34 13.34 10.71 -48.21
CA LYS A 34 13.70 12.07 -48.69
C LYS A 34 12.93 13.25 -48.06
N PHE A 35 12.10 13.01 -47.03
CA PHE A 35 11.18 14.01 -46.48
C PHE A 35 11.83 15.02 -45.53
N LEU A 36 13.02 14.73 -45.00
CA LEU A 36 13.80 15.62 -44.13
C LEU A 36 15.17 15.87 -44.78
N SER A 37 15.31 16.97 -45.51
CA SER A 37 16.56 17.23 -46.26
C SER A 37 17.74 17.64 -45.35
N ASN A 38 17.45 18.14 -44.15
CA ASN A 38 18.47 18.56 -43.20
C ASN A 38 18.72 17.48 -42.13
N LYS A 39 19.82 16.75 -42.30
CA LYS A 39 20.26 15.66 -41.41
C LYS A 39 20.39 16.09 -39.94
N ILE A 40 20.82 17.32 -39.68
CA ILE A 40 21.00 17.86 -38.32
C ILE A 40 19.63 18.06 -37.64
N ILE A 41 18.63 18.52 -38.39
CA ILE A 41 17.27 18.72 -37.87
C ILE A 41 16.63 17.38 -37.52
N ALA A 42 16.81 16.34 -38.36
CA ALA A 42 16.32 15.00 -38.08
C ALA A 42 16.94 14.40 -36.80
N ILE A 43 18.26 14.56 -36.62
CA ILE A 43 18.96 14.12 -35.39
C ILE A 43 18.44 14.88 -34.17
N GLY A 44 18.26 16.20 -34.29
CA GLY A 44 17.72 17.03 -33.20
C GLY A 44 16.30 16.61 -32.77
N ILE A 45 15.42 16.31 -33.74
CA ILE A 45 14.06 15.84 -33.47
C ILE A 45 14.08 14.44 -32.82
N GLY A 46 14.91 13.52 -33.31
CA GLY A 46 15.04 12.18 -32.73
C GLY A 46 15.54 12.20 -31.28
N LEU A 47 16.53 13.05 -30.99
CA LEU A 47 17.04 13.25 -29.64
C LEU A 47 15.98 13.86 -28.72
N ALA A 48 15.27 14.89 -29.19
CA ALA A 48 14.19 15.53 -28.42
C ALA A 48 13.06 14.53 -28.11
N ALA A 49 12.62 13.74 -29.11
CA ALA A 49 11.59 12.71 -28.93
C ALA A 49 12.04 11.63 -27.92
N SER A 50 13.30 11.21 -27.96
CA SER A 50 13.87 10.24 -27.03
C SER A 50 13.89 10.77 -25.59
N ILE A 51 14.25 12.04 -25.40
CA ILE A 51 14.21 12.70 -24.07
C ILE A 51 12.77 12.76 -23.55
N VAL A 52 11.81 13.15 -24.39
CA VAL A 52 10.39 13.19 -24.02
C VAL A 52 9.89 11.79 -23.61
N LEU A 53 10.20 10.75 -24.39
CA LEU A 53 9.85 9.36 -24.08
C LEU A 53 10.47 8.90 -22.76
N ALA A 54 11.75 9.20 -22.52
CA ALA A 54 12.42 8.86 -21.28
C ALA A 54 11.74 9.50 -20.06
N ILE A 55 11.32 10.77 -20.17
CA ILE A 55 10.56 11.47 -19.12
C ILE A 55 9.19 10.80 -18.90
N VAL A 56 8.49 10.41 -19.97
CA VAL A 56 7.19 9.74 -19.88
C VAL A 56 7.33 8.38 -19.18
N PHE A 57 8.27 7.54 -19.61
CA PHE A 57 8.46 6.23 -18.99
C PHE A 57 8.94 6.34 -17.54
N TYR A 58 9.82 7.29 -17.22
CA TYR A 58 10.21 7.56 -15.84
C TYR A 58 8.98 7.86 -14.97
N LYS A 59 8.08 8.75 -15.43
CA LYS A 59 6.84 9.07 -14.71
C LYS A 59 5.93 7.85 -14.54
N GLN A 60 5.81 7.01 -15.56
CA GLN A 60 5.00 5.79 -15.50
C GLN A 60 5.58 4.78 -14.50
N ASN A 61 6.89 4.54 -14.54
CA ASN A 61 7.56 3.62 -13.62
C ASN A 61 7.47 4.07 -12.17
N VAL A 62 7.64 5.38 -11.90
CA VAL A 62 7.43 5.93 -10.55
C VAL A 62 5.99 5.70 -10.08
N LYS A 63 4.99 5.87 -10.95
CA LYS A 63 3.58 5.62 -10.61
C LYS A 63 3.34 4.13 -10.32
N ALA A 64 3.86 3.24 -11.17
CA ALA A 64 3.73 1.79 -11.00
C ALA A 64 4.40 1.32 -9.70
N TYR A 65 5.61 1.80 -9.42
CA TYR A 65 6.32 1.50 -8.18
C TYR A 65 5.53 1.90 -6.94
N LYS A 66 4.96 3.11 -6.92
CA LYS A 66 4.14 3.59 -5.80
C LYS A 66 2.90 2.75 -5.57
N LYS A 67 2.21 2.40 -6.65
CA LYS A 67 1.05 1.50 -6.60
C LYS A 67 1.45 0.14 -6.02
N SER A 68 2.51 -0.46 -6.57
CA SER A 68 3.02 -1.76 -6.11
C SER A 68 3.45 -1.74 -4.64
N LEU A 69 4.09 -0.67 -4.17
CA LEU A 69 4.45 -0.51 -2.76
C LEU A 69 3.21 -0.53 -1.87
N SER A 70 2.17 0.26 -2.20
CA SER A 70 0.91 0.25 -1.45
C SER A 70 0.25 -1.13 -1.45
N GLU A 71 0.25 -1.84 -2.58
CA GLU A 71 -0.34 -3.18 -2.71
C GLU A 71 0.41 -4.25 -1.92
N ILE A 72 1.75 -4.17 -1.88
CA ILE A 72 2.59 -5.06 -1.07
C ILE A 72 2.29 -4.85 0.42
N LEU A 73 2.22 -3.60 0.87
CA LEU A 73 1.87 -3.29 2.26
C LEU A 73 0.45 -3.75 2.60
N ALA A 74 -0.52 -3.56 1.68
CA ALA A 74 -1.90 -4.03 1.86
C ALA A 74 -1.96 -5.55 1.98
N THR A 75 -1.27 -6.27 1.10
CA THR A 75 -1.21 -7.74 1.13
C THR A 75 -0.56 -8.24 2.42
N GLY A 76 0.57 -7.67 2.82
CA GLY A 76 1.25 -8.03 4.07
C GLY A 76 0.39 -7.74 5.31
N TYR A 77 -0.28 -6.59 5.36
CA TYR A 77 -1.22 -6.26 6.43
C TYR A 77 -2.41 -7.23 6.45
N PHE A 78 -2.99 -7.52 5.29
CA PHE A 78 -4.16 -8.39 5.22
C PHE A 78 -3.83 -9.82 5.65
N MET A 79 -2.77 -10.41 5.09
CA MET A 79 -2.42 -11.80 5.37
C MET A 79 -2.02 -12.03 6.83
N ASN A 80 -1.32 -11.07 7.44
CA ASN A 80 -0.79 -11.23 8.80
C ASN A 80 -1.77 -10.77 9.89
N PHE A 81 -2.62 -9.78 9.60
CA PHE A 81 -3.53 -9.22 10.60
C PHE A 81 -4.99 -9.51 10.27
N THR A 82 -5.58 -8.83 9.27
CA THR A 82 -7.04 -8.83 9.09
C THR A 82 -7.58 -10.20 8.66
N GLY A 83 -6.86 -10.90 7.79
CA GLY A 83 -7.18 -12.25 7.35
C GLY A 83 -7.02 -13.28 8.46
N ARG A 84 -5.96 -13.18 9.28
CA ARG A 84 -5.77 -14.03 10.48
C ARG A 84 -6.92 -13.82 11.47
N LEU A 85 -7.16 -12.57 11.84
CA LEU A 85 -8.20 -12.22 12.81
C LEU A 85 -9.60 -12.59 12.30
N GLY A 86 -9.86 -12.35 11.01
CA GLY A 86 -11.12 -12.72 10.36
C GLY A 86 -11.39 -14.23 10.40
N LYS A 87 -10.37 -15.06 10.13
CA LYS A 87 -10.46 -16.52 10.27
C LYS A 87 -10.69 -16.93 11.73
N LEU A 88 -9.97 -16.32 12.65
CA LEU A 88 -10.09 -16.58 14.08
C LEU A 88 -11.52 -16.31 14.57
N ILE A 89 -12.11 -15.16 14.23
CA ILE A 89 -13.49 -14.86 14.66
C ILE A 89 -14.55 -15.66 13.89
N LYS A 90 -14.22 -16.25 12.74
CA LYS A 90 -15.15 -17.11 12.00
C LYS A 90 -15.43 -18.45 12.70
N SER A 91 -14.48 -18.94 13.49
CA SER A 91 -14.51 -20.27 14.15
C SER A 91 -15.79 -20.57 14.94
N LYS A 92 -16.48 -19.54 15.46
CA LYS A 92 -17.63 -19.64 16.39
C LYS A 92 -17.28 -20.18 17.77
N ASP A 93 -15.98 -20.28 18.07
CA ASP A 93 -15.50 -20.67 19.39
C ASP A 93 -15.45 -19.47 20.32
N SER A 94 -15.21 -19.75 21.59
CA SER A 94 -14.81 -18.73 22.56
C SER A 94 -13.30 -18.49 22.48
N ILE A 95 -12.90 -17.25 22.66
CA ILE A 95 -11.48 -16.84 22.62
C ILE A 95 -11.14 -16.18 23.95
N GLN A 96 -10.03 -16.59 24.55
CA GLN A 96 -9.51 -15.98 25.77
C GLN A 96 -8.57 -14.82 25.43
N PHE A 97 -8.80 -13.69 26.10
CA PHE A 97 -7.98 -12.50 26.03
C PHE A 97 -7.32 -12.24 27.39
N THR A 98 -6.04 -11.88 27.37
CA THR A 98 -5.33 -11.38 28.57
C THR A 98 -5.27 -9.85 28.51
N PHE A 99 -5.71 -9.20 29.57
CA PHE A 99 -5.74 -7.76 29.75
C PHE A 99 -4.43 -7.25 30.38
N PRO A 100 -4.16 -5.93 30.35
CA PRO A 100 -2.93 -5.36 30.93
C PRO A 100 -2.75 -5.61 32.43
N ASP A 101 -3.82 -5.90 33.16
CA ASP A 101 -3.84 -6.24 34.59
C ASP A 101 -3.67 -7.75 34.85
N ASP A 102 -3.25 -8.50 33.84
CA ASP A 102 -3.17 -9.97 33.82
C ASP A 102 -4.52 -10.71 33.99
N SER A 103 -5.64 -9.97 34.02
CA SER A 103 -6.96 -10.59 34.05
C SER A 103 -7.23 -11.29 32.72
N LYS A 104 -7.92 -12.43 32.80
CA LYS A 104 -8.30 -13.23 31.64
C LYS A 104 -9.80 -13.21 31.49
N GLN A 105 -10.27 -12.82 30.32
CA GLN A 105 -11.70 -12.86 29.98
C GLN A 105 -11.90 -13.65 28.70
N GLU A 106 -13.00 -14.38 28.64
CA GLU A 106 -13.35 -15.22 27.52
C GLU A 106 -14.57 -14.62 26.81
N PHE A 107 -14.43 -14.40 25.51
CA PHE A 107 -15.49 -13.85 24.69
C PHE A 107 -15.91 -14.86 23.63
N ASN A 108 -17.21 -15.12 23.52
CA ASN A 108 -17.72 -15.80 22.35
C ASN A 108 -17.46 -14.94 21.11
N THR A 109 -16.93 -15.53 20.06
CA THR A 109 -16.64 -14.81 18.80
C THR A 109 -17.86 -14.08 18.23
N THR A 110 -19.10 -14.49 18.50
CA THR A 110 -20.30 -13.76 18.07
C THR A 110 -20.43 -12.38 18.71
N ASN A 111 -19.81 -12.17 19.86
CA ASN A 111 -19.84 -10.91 20.60
C ASN A 111 -18.58 -10.04 20.37
N ILE A 112 -17.69 -10.49 19.48
CA ILE A 112 -16.50 -9.76 19.08
C ILE A 112 -16.81 -8.98 17.79
N ASN A 113 -16.69 -7.66 17.87
CA ASN A 113 -16.73 -6.76 16.73
C ASN A 113 -15.31 -6.27 16.40
N ILE A 114 -15.01 -6.11 15.12
CA ILE A 114 -13.72 -5.58 14.68
C ILE A 114 -13.98 -4.31 13.87
N GLU A 115 -13.37 -3.21 14.28
CA GLU A 115 -13.37 -1.94 13.59
C GLU A 115 -11.98 -1.63 13.07
N ILE A 116 -11.85 -1.57 11.74
CA ILE A 116 -10.61 -1.25 11.07
C ILE A 116 -10.73 0.14 10.47
N GLY A 117 -10.00 1.10 11.04
CA GLY A 117 -9.88 2.45 10.50
C GLY A 117 -8.96 2.44 9.28
N ILE A 118 -9.53 2.57 8.08
CA ILE A 118 -8.80 2.73 6.83
C ILE A 118 -8.60 4.22 6.57
N PRO A 119 -7.38 4.76 6.73
CA PRO A 119 -7.15 6.18 6.63
C PRO A 119 -7.26 6.69 5.19
N ASN A 120 -7.77 7.89 5.04
CA ASN A 120 -7.75 8.63 3.77
C ASN A 120 -6.45 9.41 3.55
N THR A 121 -5.74 9.77 4.62
CA THR A 121 -4.50 10.56 4.56
C THR A 121 -3.58 10.21 5.73
N LEU A 122 -2.32 10.63 5.65
CA LEU A 122 -1.40 10.47 6.79
C LEU A 122 -1.94 11.17 8.05
N LYS A 123 -2.57 12.34 7.91
CA LYS A 123 -3.17 13.07 9.03
C LYS A 123 -4.30 12.28 9.68
N SER A 124 -5.18 11.67 8.89
CA SER A 124 -6.28 10.87 9.45
C SER A 124 -5.79 9.56 10.06
N LEU A 125 -4.71 8.97 9.53
CA LEU A 125 -4.03 7.84 10.16
C LEU A 125 -3.51 8.21 11.56
N VAL A 126 -2.79 9.33 11.68
CA VAL A 126 -2.26 9.82 12.97
C VAL A 126 -3.40 10.10 13.95
N ALA A 127 -4.41 10.88 13.54
CA ALA A 127 -5.52 11.25 14.41
C ALA A 127 -6.31 10.02 14.88
N TYR A 128 -6.53 9.04 14.00
CA TYR A 128 -7.23 7.82 14.37
C TYR A 128 -6.36 6.92 15.26
N SER A 129 -5.05 6.82 15.01
CA SER A 129 -4.15 6.04 15.87
C SER A 129 -4.08 6.61 17.29
N GLU A 130 -3.91 7.93 17.42
CA GLU A 130 -3.88 8.61 18.73
C GLU A 130 -5.16 8.37 19.50
N LYS A 131 -6.32 8.55 18.84
CA LYS A 131 -7.62 8.28 19.44
C LYS A 131 -7.75 6.85 19.94
N ILE A 132 -7.43 5.86 19.11
CA ILE A 132 -7.53 4.45 19.51
C ILE A 132 -6.55 4.13 20.63
N GLU A 133 -5.36 4.72 20.62
CA GLU A 133 -4.36 4.52 21.68
C GLU A 133 -4.80 5.08 23.04
N GLU A 134 -5.57 6.17 23.05
CA GLU A 134 -6.18 6.75 24.25
C GLU A 134 -7.42 5.99 24.73
N ASP A 135 -8.28 5.57 23.80
CA ASP A 135 -9.60 5.01 24.11
C ASP A 135 -9.58 3.49 24.38
N SER A 136 -8.48 2.78 24.10
CA SER A 136 -8.46 1.31 24.13
C SER A 136 -7.22 0.69 24.77
N GLU A 137 -7.43 -0.48 25.37
CA GLU A 137 -6.39 -1.25 26.03
C GLU A 137 -5.70 -2.21 25.06
N ILE A 138 -4.46 -2.59 25.37
CA ILE A 138 -3.73 -3.62 24.62
C ILE A 138 -4.10 -4.99 25.21
N LEU A 139 -4.66 -5.86 24.38
CA LEU A 139 -5.11 -7.19 24.74
C LEU A 139 -4.28 -8.24 24.01
N LEU A 140 -3.90 -9.31 24.72
CA LEU A 140 -3.28 -10.48 24.11
C LEU A 140 -4.35 -11.51 23.75
N ILE A 141 -4.34 -11.97 22.50
CA ILE A 141 -5.14 -13.12 22.08
C ILE A 141 -4.37 -14.40 22.41
N ASN A 142 -4.96 -15.24 23.27
CA ASN A 142 -4.40 -16.55 23.59
C ASN A 142 -4.91 -17.59 22.58
N GLU A 143 -4.12 -17.87 21.54
CA GLU A 143 -4.40 -18.94 20.58
C GLU A 143 -3.68 -20.24 21.02
N PRO A 144 -4.39 -21.34 21.36
CA PRO A 144 -3.76 -22.55 21.90
C PRO A 144 -2.80 -23.23 20.92
N ASP A 145 -3.04 -23.12 19.61
CA ASP A 145 -2.27 -23.81 18.56
C ASP A 145 -1.17 -22.95 17.91
N ARG A 146 -0.90 -21.74 18.44
CA ARG A 146 0.12 -20.84 17.87
C ARG A 146 1.09 -20.32 18.92
N SER A 147 2.38 -20.36 18.58
CA SER A 147 3.47 -19.85 19.41
C SER A 147 3.52 -18.32 19.50
N ASP A 148 3.00 -17.63 18.49
CA ASP A 148 3.27 -16.20 18.33
C ASP A 148 2.17 -15.36 18.98
N PRO A 149 2.53 -14.52 19.98
CA PRO A 149 1.58 -13.69 20.68
C PRO A 149 0.95 -12.68 19.72
N TYR A 150 -0.37 -12.61 19.72
CA TYR A 150 -1.13 -11.74 18.82
C TYR A 150 -1.85 -10.65 19.62
N TRP A 151 -1.28 -9.44 19.57
CA TRP A 151 -1.74 -8.30 20.34
C TRP A 151 -2.72 -7.47 19.51
N VAL A 152 -3.82 -7.07 20.14
CA VAL A 152 -4.84 -6.22 19.55
C VAL A 152 -5.19 -5.09 20.50
N ARG A 153 -5.79 -4.03 19.98
CA ARG A 153 -6.36 -2.96 20.80
C ARG A 153 -7.85 -3.18 20.92
N GLY A 154 -8.41 -3.09 22.13
CA GLY A 154 -9.82 -3.36 22.31
C GLY A 154 -10.46 -2.66 23.50
N ILE A 155 -11.78 -2.58 23.43
CA ILE A 155 -12.65 -2.07 24.50
C ILE A 155 -13.62 -3.18 24.85
N ALA A 156 -13.56 -3.63 26.10
CA ALA A 156 -14.48 -4.63 26.64
C ALA A 156 -15.63 -3.93 27.38
N ALA A 157 -16.86 -4.35 27.10
CA ALA A 157 -18.07 -3.88 27.77
C ALA A 157 -18.97 -5.10 28.07
N SER A 158 -18.94 -5.55 29.33
CA SER A 158 -19.64 -6.74 29.79
C SER A 158 -19.31 -7.98 28.95
N GLU A 159 -20.22 -8.41 28.06
CA GLU A 159 -20.04 -9.61 27.22
C GLU A 159 -19.58 -9.28 25.79
N LYS A 160 -19.38 -8.00 25.46
CA LYS A 160 -18.99 -7.56 24.12
C LYS A 160 -17.56 -7.04 24.13
N LEU A 161 -16.82 -7.40 23.09
CA LEU A 161 -15.48 -6.91 22.84
C LEU A 161 -15.45 -6.21 21.48
N THR A 162 -14.98 -4.97 21.44
CA THR A 162 -14.70 -4.27 20.19
C THR A 162 -13.20 -4.14 20.01
N ILE A 163 -12.66 -4.81 19.00
CA ILE A 163 -11.27 -4.70 18.59
C ILE A 163 -11.15 -3.53 17.63
N HIS A 164 -10.24 -2.60 17.93
CA HIS A 164 -9.89 -1.48 17.08
C HIS A 164 -8.53 -1.71 16.44
N GLU A 165 -8.46 -1.52 15.13
CA GLU A 165 -7.21 -1.62 14.39
C GLU A 165 -7.09 -0.50 13.36
N TYR A 166 -5.86 -0.15 13.01
CA TYR A 166 -5.52 0.70 11.89
C TYR A 166 -4.23 0.17 11.25
N PRO A 167 -4.05 0.28 9.92
CA PRO A 167 -2.91 -0.32 9.22
C PRO A 167 -1.59 0.42 9.55
N ARG A 168 -0.96 0.04 10.67
CA ARG A 168 0.34 0.60 11.15
C ARG A 168 1.44 0.56 10.09
N THR A 169 1.38 -0.41 9.19
CA THR A 169 2.32 -0.52 8.05
C THR A 169 2.38 0.76 7.19
N LEU A 170 1.30 1.54 7.15
CA LEU A 170 1.27 2.81 6.43
C LEU A 170 2.17 3.88 7.05
N PHE A 171 2.51 3.79 8.34
CA PHE A 171 3.51 4.66 8.96
C PHE A 171 4.94 4.43 8.44
N ALA A 172 5.20 3.31 7.76
CA ALA A 172 6.48 3.07 7.13
C ALA A 172 6.65 3.82 5.79
N LEU A 173 5.55 4.24 5.15
CA LEU A 173 5.59 4.88 3.83
C LEU A 173 6.47 6.15 3.77
N PRO A 174 6.44 7.07 4.77
CA PRO A 174 7.35 8.20 4.81
C PRO A 174 8.84 7.82 4.76
N SER A 175 9.22 6.68 5.36
CA SER A 175 10.61 6.18 5.34
C SER A 175 11.03 5.69 3.95
N TYR A 176 10.11 5.12 3.17
CA TYR A 176 10.37 4.65 1.80
C TYR A 176 10.24 5.75 0.75
N LEU A 177 9.48 6.80 1.04
CA LEU A 177 9.17 7.90 0.12
C LEU A 177 9.60 9.26 0.71
N LYS A 178 10.77 9.30 1.36
CA LYS A 178 11.30 10.49 2.06
C LYS A 178 11.22 11.76 1.21
N ASP A 179 11.65 11.71 -0.05
CA ASP A 179 11.65 12.88 -0.94
C ASP A 179 10.25 13.42 -1.27
N GLU A 180 9.21 12.63 -1.02
CA GLU A 180 7.83 12.96 -1.39
C GLU A 180 6.90 13.19 -0.21
N LEU A 181 7.18 12.57 0.93
CA LEU A 181 6.35 12.60 2.13
C LEU A 181 7.01 13.33 3.31
N SER A 182 8.25 13.81 3.17
CA SER A 182 8.95 14.60 4.21
C SER A 182 8.35 15.99 4.44
N ASN A 183 7.70 16.59 3.44
CA ASN A 183 7.01 17.87 3.60
C ASN A 183 5.52 17.64 3.93
N PHE A 184 5.12 18.01 5.16
CA PHE A 184 3.79 17.74 5.71
C PHE A 184 2.62 18.30 4.88
N LYS A 185 2.79 19.44 4.20
CA LYS A 185 1.72 20.01 3.34
C LYS A 185 1.59 19.29 1.99
N ILE A 186 2.70 18.74 1.47
CA ILE A 186 2.72 17.99 0.20
C ILE A 186 2.35 16.52 0.44
N SER A 187 2.66 16.01 1.63
CA SER A 187 2.44 14.62 2.02
C SER A 187 0.95 14.27 2.11
N GLU A 188 0.07 15.21 2.42
CA GLU A 188 -1.37 14.95 2.52
C GLU A 188 -1.99 14.52 1.18
N ARG A 189 -1.79 15.31 0.11
CA ARG A 189 -2.31 14.95 -1.23
C ARG A 189 -1.66 13.70 -1.80
N LYS A 190 -0.37 13.48 -1.53
CA LYS A 190 0.37 12.32 -2.03
C LYS A 190 0.04 11.04 -1.26
N SER A 191 -0.11 11.12 0.06
CA SER A 191 -0.55 10.00 0.90
C SER A 191 -1.95 9.54 0.51
N LYS A 192 -2.87 10.47 0.19
CA LYS A 192 -4.21 10.10 -0.29
C LYS A 192 -4.18 9.09 -1.43
N ARG A 193 -3.43 9.35 -2.50
CA ARG A 193 -3.33 8.42 -3.64
C ARG A 193 -2.72 7.07 -3.27
N LEU A 194 -1.72 7.06 -2.39
CA LEU A 194 -1.09 5.82 -1.92
C LEU A 194 -2.06 5.01 -1.05
N PHE A 195 -2.85 5.67 -0.22
CA PHE A 195 -3.82 5.07 0.69
C PHE A 195 -5.05 4.58 -0.09
N ASP A 196 -5.42 5.27 -1.17
CA ASP A 196 -6.43 4.79 -2.10
C ASP A 196 -6.00 3.46 -2.75
N HIS A 197 -4.76 3.38 -3.28
CA HIS A 197 -4.23 2.11 -3.80
C HIS A 197 -4.16 1.00 -2.75
N PHE A 198 -3.80 1.34 -1.51
CA PHE A 198 -3.82 0.38 -0.40
C PHE A 198 -5.24 -0.12 -0.16
N ASN A 199 -6.22 0.79 -0.05
CA ASN A 199 -7.61 0.42 0.19
C ASN A 199 -8.20 -0.42 -0.95
N ASP A 200 -7.97 -0.04 -2.21
CA ASP A 200 -8.44 -0.79 -3.36
C ASP A 200 -7.96 -2.25 -3.29
N LYS A 201 -6.71 -2.46 -2.89
CA LYS A 201 -6.16 -3.80 -2.71
C LYS A 201 -6.75 -4.53 -1.49
N ILE A 202 -7.01 -3.83 -0.39
CA ILE A 202 -7.73 -4.42 0.76
C ILE A 202 -9.12 -4.88 0.36
N GLU A 203 -9.88 -4.09 -0.41
CA GLU A 203 -11.20 -4.49 -0.90
C GLU A 203 -11.14 -5.70 -1.83
N GLU A 204 -10.16 -5.75 -2.74
CA GLU A 204 -9.92 -6.91 -3.58
C GLU A 204 -9.68 -8.19 -2.74
N LEU A 205 -8.78 -8.10 -1.76
CA LEU A 205 -8.46 -9.23 -0.86
C LEU A 205 -9.66 -9.63 0.02
N ARG A 206 -10.49 -8.67 0.45
CA ARG A 206 -11.74 -8.97 1.18
C ARG A 206 -12.72 -9.76 0.34
N ILE A 207 -12.84 -9.45 -0.95
CA ILE A 207 -13.71 -10.18 -1.88
C ILE A 207 -13.15 -11.59 -2.11
N GLU A 208 -11.84 -11.70 -2.39
CA GLU A 208 -11.15 -12.97 -2.61
C GLU A 208 -11.30 -13.93 -1.41
N HIS A 209 -11.17 -13.41 -0.19
CA HIS A 209 -11.26 -14.17 1.05
C HIS A 209 -12.63 -14.05 1.75
N SER A 210 -13.68 -13.62 1.03
CA SER A 210 -15.03 -13.42 1.58
C SER A 210 -15.61 -14.69 2.22
N ASN A 211 -15.23 -15.87 1.71
CA ASN A 211 -15.60 -17.15 2.28
C ASN A 211 -14.88 -17.47 3.60
N GLN A 212 -13.79 -16.79 3.93
CA GLN A 212 -12.96 -17.02 5.11
C GLN A 212 -13.15 -15.95 6.19
N ILE A 213 -13.72 -14.80 5.85
CA ILE A 213 -13.84 -13.63 6.72
C ILE A 213 -15.31 -13.26 6.92
N PRO A 214 -15.80 -13.13 8.15
CA PRO A 214 -17.19 -12.78 8.41
C PRO A 214 -17.44 -11.29 8.16
N ALA A 215 -18.00 -10.97 6.99
CA ALA A 215 -18.26 -9.59 6.56
C ALA A 215 -19.10 -8.76 7.55
N SER A 216 -20.02 -9.37 8.30
CA SER A 216 -20.88 -8.68 9.27
C SER A 216 -20.19 -8.25 10.56
N ARG A 217 -18.99 -8.77 10.85
CA ARG A 217 -18.24 -8.51 12.10
C ARG A 217 -16.92 -7.77 11.88
N MET A 218 -16.49 -7.61 10.63
CA MET A 218 -15.29 -6.84 10.26
C MET A 218 -15.69 -5.58 9.50
N ASN A 219 -15.73 -4.47 10.23
CA ASN A 219 -16.15 -3.17 9.74
C ASN A 219 -14.94 -2.33 9.33
N PHE A 220 -14.72 -2.21 8.03
CA PHE A 220 -13.72 -1.32 7.46
C PHE A 220 -14.32 0.06 7.31
N LYS A 221 -13.92 0.99 8.18
CA LYS A 221 -14.43 2.37 8.20
C LYS A 221 -13.39 3.31 7.61
N ARG A 222 -13.78 4.16 6.66
CA ARG A 222 -12.91 5.24 6.19
C ARG A 222 -12.77 6.28 7.30
N VAL A 223 -11.52 6.64 7.64
CA VAL A 223 -11.18 7.61 8.70
C VAL A 223 -10.31 8.75 8.18
#